data_AF-G1W9S7-F1
#
_entry.id   AF-G1W9S7-F1
#
_cell.length_a   1.000
_cell.length_b   1.000
_cell.length_c   1.000
_cell.angle_alpha   90.00
_cell.angle_beta   90.00
_cell.angle_gamma   90.00
#
_symmetry.space_group_name_H-M   'P 1'
#
loop_
_entity.id
_entity.type
_entity.pdbx_description
1 polymer ?
#
loop_
_entity_poly.entity_id
_entity_poly.type
_entity_poly.pdbx_seq_one_letter_code
_entity_poly.pdbx_strand_id
1 'polypeptide(L)'
;MIDIQKVDLVGMNNGAHYEFMKVVNDRFAAEATLSTNASAKKAMEALAAALKEEDRCLVISRRNLITDDIRAADKARDDIFRGLRKAINGFTDAPVADVAKAGKVLKQCVADYAINPAMQLDRETGLLHNFIADLETKHAAEVAKLGLTLYVAPLKEANAKVEQFIVDRTTAQSVIAAGELRAARLATDAAYRHLVKFVNALAMVSGTTDYDALAKFLNEHIDRYKHEVLPKKKKGGKKPSDGDKPGDGKKPGDGGKTPDGKKPGGGNPGDGGDGKDKPGDGKDKPVGKGQGDATVTPKE
;
A
#
# COMPACT_ATOMS: atom_id res chain seq x y z
N MET A 1 -30.09 -24.45 30.20
CA MET A 1 -29.80 -23.03 29.95
C MET A 1 -28.32 -22.80 30.09
N ILE A 2 -27.68 -22.59 28.95
CA ILE A 2 -26.24 -22.39 28.84
C ILE A 2 -26.00 -20.95 28.41
N ASP A 3 -25.22 -20.21 29.20
CA ASP A 3 -24.84 -18.85 28.84
C ASP A 3 -23.66 -18.86 27.86
N ILE A 4 -23.73 -17.95 26.89
CA ILE A 4 -22.56 -17.63 26.05
C ILE A 4 -21.54 -16.89 26.91
N GLN A 5 -20.31 -17.39 26.91
CA GLN A 5 -19.21 -16.88 27.71
C GLN A 5 -18.63 -15.57 27.16
N LYS A 6 -17.89 -14.87 28.02
CA LYS A 6 -17.07 -13.72 27.60
C LYS A 6 -15.78 -14.20 26.92
N VAL A 7 -15.33 -13.43 25.95
CA VAL A 7 -14.06 -13.62 25.24
C VAL A 7 -13.30 -12.30 25.17
N ASP A 8 -11.97 -12.36 25.25
CA ASP A 8 -11.10 -11.21 25.00
C ASP A 8 -10.90 -11.05 23.49
N LEU A 9 -11.49 -9.99 22.93
CA LEU A 9 -11.45 -9.68 21.50
C LEU A 9 -10.29 -8.73 21.15
N VAL A 10 -9.75 -8.02 22.14
CA VAL A 10 -8.68 -7.04 21.95
C VAL A 10 -7.35 -7.74 21.71
N GLY A 11 -7.10 -8.86 22.40
CA GLY A 11 -5.89 -9.66 22.26
C GLY A 11 -5.74 -10.39 20.92
N MET A 12 -6.79 -10.43 20.09
CA MET A 12 -6.74 -11.06 18.77
C MET A 12 -6.08 -10.16 17.74
N ASN A 13 -5.19 -10.73 16.91
CA ASN A 13 -4.69 -10.02 15.73
C ASN A 13 -5.84 -9.76 14.73
N ASN A 14 -5.67 -8.79 13.82
CA ASN A 14 -6.77 -8.34 12.94
C ASN A 14 -7.37 -9.47 12.08
N GLY A 15 -6.55 -10.40 11.59
CA GLY A 15 -7.04 -11.52 10.78
C GLY A 15 -7.84 -12.53 11.59
N ALA A 16 -7.33 -12.90 12.78
CA ALA A 16 -8.02 -13.83 13.65
C ALA A 16 -9.31 -13.24 14.23
N HIS A 17 -9.30 -11.93 14.54
CA HIS A 17 -10.50 -11.23 14.98
C HIS A 17 -11.62 -11.26 13.93
N TYR A 18 -11.28 -10.94 12.68
CA TYR A 18 -12.24 -10.97 11.57
C TYR A 18 -12.80 -12.38 11.36
N GLU A 19 -11.94 -13.41 11.32
CA GLU A 19 -12.38 -14.80 11.14
C GLU A 19 -13.27 -15.27 12.29
N PHE A 20 -12.97 -14.90 13.54
CA PHE A 20 -13.83 -15.16 14.70
C PHE A 20 -15.22 -14.56 14.49
N MET A 21 -15.26 -13.25 14.17
CA MET A 21 -16.53 -12.54 14.02
C MET A 21 -17.33 -13.04 12.83
N LYS A 22 -16.68 -13.47 11.74
CA LYS A 22 -17.32 -14.09 10.59
C LYS A 22 -18.05 -15.38 10.97
N VAL A 23 -17.36 -16.31 11.64
CA VAL A 23 -17.98 -17.58 12.08
C VAL A 23 -19.15 -17.32 13.04
N VAL A 24 -18.99 -16.36 13.95
CA VAL A 24 -20.05 -15.95 14.87
C VAL A 24 -21.26 -15.37 14.12
N ASN A 25 -21.03 -14.46 13.18
CA ASN A 25 -22.09 -13.84 12.37
C ASN A 25 -22.84 -14.89 11.54
N ASP A 26 -22.11 -15.79 10.87
CA ASP A 26 -22.69 -16.86 10.05
C ASP A 26 -23.53 -17.81 10.91
N ARG A 27 -23.07 -18.12 12.13
CA ARG A 27 -23.85 -18.93 13.07
C ARG A 27 -25.13 -18.22 13.49
N PHE A 28 -25.07 -16.95 13.89
CA PHE A 28 -26.27 -16.20 14.27
C PHE A 28 -27.26 -16.11 13.09
N ALA A 29 -26.79 -15.88 11.87
CA ALA A 29 -27.63 -15.84 10.68
C ALA A 29 -28.39 -17.16 10.42
N ALA A 30 -27.82 -18.30 10.83
CA ALA A 30 -28.46 -19.60 10.72
C ALA A 30 -29.52 -19.87 11.82
N GLU A 31 -29.61 -19.05 12.86
CA GLU A 31 -30.56 -19.24 13.97
C GLU A 31 -31.94 -18.64 13.65
N ALA A 32 -32.75 -19.40 12.91
CA ALA A 32 -34.09 -18.98 12.48
C ALA A 32 -35.02 -18.62 13.66
N THR A 33 -34.96 -19.37 14.78
CA THR A 33 -35.75 -19.11 15.99
C THR A 33 -35.42 -17.75 16.59
N LEU A 34 -34.14 -17.37 16.64
CA LEU A 34 -33.71 -16.07 17.15
C LEU A 34 -34.21 -14.93 16.25
N SER A 35 -34.23 -15.16 14.93
CA SER A 35 -34.68 -14.17 13.93
C SER A 35 -36.16 -13.81 14.00
N THR A 36 -36.98 -14.60 14.71
CA THR A 36 -38.40 -14.28 14.96
C THR A 36 -38.56 -13.12 15.94
N ASN A 37 -37.56 -12.87 16.80
CA ASN A 37 -37.56 -11.73 17.70
C ASN A 37 -37.03 -10.50 16.95
N ALA A 38 -37.87 -9.48 16.76
CA ALA A 38 -37.52 -8.28 16.00
C ALA A 38 -36.28 -7.54 16.55
N SER A 39 -36.09 -7.52 17.87
CA SER A 39 -34.92 -6.88 18.49
C SER A 39 -33.65 -7.71 18.29
N ALA A 40 -33.75 -9.04 18.37
CA ALA A 40 -32.63 -9.93 18.06
C ALA A 40 -32.21 -9.82 16.59
N LYS A 41 -33.18 -9.83 15.67
CA LYS A 41 -32.94 -9.64 14.24
C LYS A 41 -32.20 -8.34 13.96
N LYS A 42 -32.63 -7.22 14.56
CA LYS A 42 -31.94 -5.92 14.44
C LYS A 42 -30.51 -5.97 14.98
N ALA A 43 -30.26 -6.66 16.09
CA ALA A 43 -28.91 -6.83 16.64
C ALA A 43 -28.01 -7.71 15.75
N MET A 44 -28.58 -8.73 15.10
CA MET A 44 -27.87 -9.55 14.10
C MET A 44 -27.51 -8.73 12.84
N GLU A 45 -28.45 -7.94 12.32
CA GLU A 45 -28.21 -7.03 11.19
C GLU A 45 -27.11 -5.99 11.52
N ALA A 46 -27.10 -5.47 12.75
CA ALA A 46 -26.05 -4.56 13.21
C ALA A 46 -24.66 -5.22 13.28
N LEU A 47 -24.58 -6.48 13.74
CA LEU A 47 -23.33 -7.25 13.72
C LEU A 47 -22.86 -7.51 12.29
N ALA A 48 -23.76 -7.91 11.39
CA ALA A 48 -23.43 -8.15 9.99
C ALA A 48 -22.92 -6.88 9.29
N ALA A 49 -23.55 -5.73 9.54
CA ALA A 49 -23.12 -4.44 9.00
C ALA A 49 -21.74 -4.02 9.53
N ALA A 50 -21.49 -4.17 10.84
CA ALA A 50 -20.21 -3.85 11.44
C ALA A 50 -19.08 -4.76 10.92
N LEU A 51 -19.35 -6.07 10.79
CA LEU A 51 -18.41 -7.04 10.25
C LEU A 51 -18.05 -6.73 8.79
N LYS A 52 -19.02 -6.33 7.96
CA LYS A 52 -18.78 -5.93 6.58
C LYS A 52 -17.84 -4.73 6.49
N GLU A 53 -18.00 -3.77 7.39
CA GLU A 53 -17.12 -2.60 7.44
C GLU A 53 -15.72 -2.95 7.96
N GLU A 54 -15.62 -3.87 8.91
CA GLU A 54 -14.34 -4.42 9.35
C GLU A 54 -13.59 -5.13 8.22
N ASP A 55 -14.27 -5.97 7.43
CA ASP A 55 -13.69 -6.64 6.25
C ASP A 55 -13.13 -5.62 5.25
N ARG A 56 -13.93 -4.59 4.91
CA ARG A 56 -13.52 -3.51 4.01
C ARG A 56 -12.24 -2.85 4.51
N CYS A 57 -12.19 -2.47 5.78
CA CYS A 57 -11.02 -1.85 6.40
C CYS A 57 -9.81 -2.81 6.46
N LEU A 58 -10.05 -4.09 6.71
CA LEU A 58 -9.01 -5.12 6.81
C LEU A 58 -8.34 -5.37 5.47
N VAL A 59 -9.13 -5.50 4.40
CA VAL A 59 -8.63 -5.67 3.02
C VAL A 59 -7.78 -4.46 2.63
N ILE A 60 -8.27 -3.24 2.90
CA ILE A 60 -7.54 -2.01 2.60
C ILE A 60 -6.24 -1.91 3.42
N SER A 61 -6.26 -2.24 4.71
CA SER A 61 -5.06 -2.19 5.55
C SER A 61 -3.98 -3.19 5.11
N ARG A 62 -4.36 -4.35 4.52
CA ARG A 62 -3.42 -5.35 4.01
C ARG A 62 -2.77 -4.96 2.69
N ARG A 63 -3.34 -4.01 1.96
CA ARG A 63 -2.82 -3.48 0.69
C ARG A 63 -1.53 -2.63 0.84
N ASN A 64 -0.95 -2.50 2.03
CA ASN A 64 0.39 -1.90 2.20
C ASN A 64 1.51 -2.66 1.44
N LEU A 65 1.23 -3.84 0.89
CA LEU A 65 2.12 -4.62 0.02
C LEU A 65 2.17 -4.15 -1.46
N ILE A 66 1.40 -3.13 -1.83
CA ILE A 66 1.26 -2.63 -3.21
C ILE A 66 2.58 -2.17 -3.86
N THR A 67 3.66 -1.92 -3.09
CA THR A 67 4.88 -1.34 -3.67
C THR A 67 5.54 -2.25 -4.71
N ASP A 68 5.58 -3.56 -4.48
CA ASP A 68 6.16 -4.49 -5.44
C ASP A 68 5.22 -4.71 -6.65
N ASP A 69 3.90 -4.70 -6.41
CA ASP A 69 2.89 -4.75 -7.48
C ASP A 69 2.92 -3.51 -8.39
N ILE A 70 3.11 -2.32 -7.81
CA ILE A 70 3.35 -1.08 -8.55
C ILE A 70 4.58 -1.25 -9.42
N ARG A 71 5.72 -1.67 -8.86
CA ARG A 71 6.97 -1.83 -9.64
C ARG A 71 6.80 -2.84 -10.77
N ALA A 72 6.08 -3.93 -10.54
CA ALA A 72 5.83 -4.94 -11.57
C ALA A 72 4.92 -4.40 -12.70
N ALA A 73 3.84 -3.69 -12.36
CA ALA A 73 2.96 -3.08 -13.35
C ALA A 73 3.64 -1.95 -14.13
N ASP A 74 4.40 -1.11 -13.43
CA ASP A 74 5.23 -0.03 -13.97
C ASP A 74 6.25 -0.59 -14.98
N LYS A 75 6.99 -1.64 -14.59
CA LYS A 75 7.91 -2.32 -15.50
C LYS A 75 7.21 -2.88 -16.75
N ALA A 76 6.04 -3.50 -16.60
CA ALA A 76 5.28 -4.04 -17.73
C ALA A 76 4.82 -2.92 -18.69
N ARG A 77 4.33 -1.80 -18.15
CA ARG A 77 3.97 -0.60 -18.91
C ARG A 77 5.19 -0.07 -19.67
N ASP A 78 6.34 0.05 -19.02
CA ASP A 78 7.58 0.54 -19.61
C ASP A 78 8.11 -0.36 -20.72
N ASP A 79 7.99 -1.68 -20.55
CA ASP A 79 8.36 -2.66 -21.57
C ASP A 79 7.52 -2.46 -22.84
N ILE A 80 6.20 -2.29 -22.69
CA ILE A 80 5.29 -2.02 -23.81
C ILE A 80 5.59 -0.67 -24.47
N PHE A 81 5.76 0.39 -23.68
CA PHE A 81 6.07 1.73 -24.19
C PHE A 81 7.41 1.76 -24.93
N ARG A 82 8.44 1.07 -24.41
CA ARG A 82 9.72 0.88 -25.13
C ARG A 82 9.54 0.11 -26.43
N GLY A 83 8.71 -0.94 -26.44
CA GLY A 83 8.38 -1.70 -27.64
C GLY A 83 7.74 -0.81 -28.71
N LEU A 84 6.71 -0.04 -28.33
CA LEU A 84 6.03 0.91 -29.22
C LEU A 84 7.00 1.93 -29.83
N ARG A 85 7.86 2.55 -29.02
CA ARG A 85 8.86 3.52 -29.51
C ARG A 85 9.82 2.91 -30.52
N LYS A 86 10.27 1.66 -30.29
CA LYS A 86 11.12 0.94 -31.23
C LYS A 86 10.38 0.65 -32.54
N ALA A 87 9.13 0.21 -32.47
CA ALA A 87 8.32 -0.05 -33.66
C ALA A 87 8.11 1.22 -34.49
N ILE A 88 7.73 2.33 -33.85
CA ILE A 88 7.57 3.65 -34.50
C ILE A 88 8.87 4.07 -35.21
N ASN A 89 10.01 3.95 -34.51
CA ASN A 89 11.32 4.27 -35.10
C ASN A 89 11.65 3.36 -36.30
N GLY A 90 11.30 2.08 -36.25
CA GLY A 90 11.50 1.16 -37.38
C GLY A 90 10.74 1.55 -38.65
N PHE A 91 9.59 2.23 -38.50
CA PHE A 91 8.81 2.70 -39.64
C PHE A 91 9.34 3.99 -40.26
N THR A 92 10.19 4.78 -39.61
CA THR A 92 10.60 6.09 -40.15
C THR A 92 11.42 6.01 -41.44
N ASP A 93 12.09 4.88 -41.64
CA ASP A 93 12.95 4.61 -42.81
C ASP A 93 12.35 3.52 -43.71
N ALA A 94 11.03 3.29 -43.63
CA ALA A 94 10.34 2.32 -44.46
C ALA A 94 10.50 2.65 -45.95
N PRO A 95 10.66 1.64 -46.83
CA PRO A 95 10.82 1.86 -48.28
C PRO A 95 9.57 2.43 -48.95
N VAL A 96 8.40 2.30 -48.31
CA VAL A 96 7.13 2.86 -48.79
C VAL A 96 6.96 4.26 -48.18
N ALA A 97 6.96 5.30 -49.03
CA ALA A 97 6.96 6.70 -48.59
C ALA A 97 5.81 7.05 -47.63
N ASP A 98 4.60 6.55 -47.88
CA ASP A 98 3.44 6.78 -47.03
C ASP A 98 3.56 6.12 -45.65
N VAL A 99 4.24 4.99 -45.55
CA VAL A 99 4.53 4.29 -44.29
C VAL A 99 5.59 5.08 -43.52
N ALA A 100 6.65 5.52 -44.20
CA ALA A 100 7.69 6.36 -43.61
C ALA A 100 7.14 7.69 -43.08
N LYS A 101 6.23 8.32 -43.82
CA LYS A 101 5.55 9.55 -43.39
C LYS A 101 4.74 9.32 -42.12
N ALA A 102 3.94 8.24 -42.05
CA ALA A 102 3.18 7.90 -40.84
C ALA A 102 4.10 7.64 -39.64
N GLY A 103 5.22 6.92 -39.84
CA GLY A 103 6.20 6.70 -38.78
C GLY A 103 6.82 8.00 -38.26
N LYS A 104 7.14 8.95 -39.15
CA LYS A 104 7.69 10.26 -38.78
C LYS A 104 6.68 11.11 -37.98
N VAL A 105 5.40 11.08 -38.35
CA VAL A 105 4.33 11.76 -37.59
C VAL A 105 4.26 11.21 -36.16
N LEU A 106 4.20 9.88 -36.00
CA LEU A 106 4.14 9.27 -34.67
C LEU A 106 5.43 9.48 -33.86
N LYS A 107 6.59 9.50 -34.52
CA LYS A 107 7.87 9.79 -33.86
C LYS A 107 7.89 11.21 -33.30
N GLN A 108 7.32 12.18 -34.02
CA GLN A 108 7.16 13.55 -33.52
C GLN A 108 6.23 13.57 -32.30
N CYS A 109 5.07 12.90 -32.37
CA CYS A 109 4.17 12.76 -31.23
C CYS A 109 4.88 12.20 -29.98
N VAL A 110 5.67 11.12 -30.13
CA VAL A 110 6.49 10.57 -29.03
C VAL A 110 7.47 11.61 -28.47
N ALA A 111 8.10 12.41 -29.33
CA ALA A 111 9.05 13.45 -28.92
C ALA A 111 8.36 14.61 -28.17
N ASP A 112 7.18 15.04 -28.62
CA ASP A 112 6.41 16.14 -28.04
C ASP A 112 6.02 15.87 -26.58
N TYR A 113 5.69 14.61 -26.26
CA TYR A 113 5.37 14.20 -24.90
C TYR A 113 6.61 14.03 -24.00
N ALA A 114 7.80 13.85 -24.57
CA ALA A 114 9.08 13.72 -23.87
C ALA A 114 9.06 12.76 -22.65
N ILE A 115 8.32 11.63 -22.79
CA ILE A 115 8.14 10.66 -21.71
C ILE A 115 9.44 9.90 -21.47
N ASN A 116 9.96 10.02 -20.26
CA ASN A 116 11.10 9.28 -19.75
C ASN A 116 10.60 8.29 -18.69
N PRO A 117 10.67 6.96 -18.90
CA PRO A 117 10.23 5.95 -17.93
C PRO A 117 10.93 6.00 -16.56
N ALA A 118 12.02 6.76 -16.42
CA ALA A 118 12.69 6.98 -15.14
C ALA A 118 12.16 8.22 -14.39
N MET A 119 11.10 8.88 -14.87
CA MET A 119 10.51 10.04 -14.20
C MET A 119 9.61 9.64 -13.04
N GLN A 120 9.05 10.63 -12.35
CA GLN A 120 8.12 10.39 -11.25
C GLN A 120 6.86 9.65 -11.76
N LEU A 121 6.45 8.61 -11.04
CA LEU A 121 5.41 7.66 -11.44
C LEU A 121 4.08 8.32 -11.87
N ASP A 122 3.54 9.22 -11.05
CA ASP A 122 2.27 9.90 -11.35
C ASP A 122 2.39 10.82 -12.58
N ARG A 123 3.53 11.51 -12.72
CA ARG A 123 3.84 12.32 -13.90
C ARG A 123 3.86 11.46 -15.16
N GLU A 124 4.52 10.32 -15.13
CA GLU A 124 4.54 9.40 -16.27
C GLU A 124 3.15 8.89 -16.61
N THR A 125 2.39 8.42 -15.61
CA THR A 125 1.02 7.92 -15.80
C THR A 125 0.11 8.96 -16.45
N GLY A 126 0.20 10.23 -16.01
CA GLY A 126 -0.57 11.32 -16.59
C GLY A 126 -0.17 11.67 -18.03
N LEU A 127 1.13 11.67 -18.33
CA LEU A 127 1.61 11.90 -19.70
C LEU A 127 1.21 10.75 -20.63
N LEU A 128 1.29 9.50 -20.16
CA LEU A 128 0.89 8.34 -20.94
C LEU A 128 -0.61 8.32 -21.22
N HIS A 129 -1.46 8.79 -20.30
CA HIS A 129 -2.90 8.94 -20.57
C HIS A 129 -3.16 9.84 -21.78
N ASN A 130 -2.56 11.03 -21.79
CA ASN A 130 -2.72 11.98 -22.89
C ASN A 130 -2.09 11.46 -24.19
N PHE A 131 -0.90 10.87 -24.11
CA PHE A 131 -0.22 10.28 -25.26
C PHE A 131 -1.05 9.17 -25.92
N ILE A 132 -1.58 8.24 -25.12
CA ILE A 132 -2.43 7.14 -25.60
C ILE A 132 -3.72 7.70 -26.21
N ALA A 133 -4.36 8.69 -25.57
CA ALA A 133 -5.55 9.33 -26.12
C ALA A 133 -5.28 9.98 -27.49
N ASP A 134 -4.12 10.61 -27.67
CA ASP A 134 -3.72 11.19 -28.96
C ASP A 134 -3.46 10.10 -30.01
N LEU A 135 -2.88 8.96 -29.62
CA LEU A 135 -2.72 7.80 -30.52
C LEU A 135 -4.07 7.20 -30.93
N GLU A 136 -5.05 7.15 -30.03
CA GLU A 136 -6.39 6.61 -30.29
C GLU A 136 -7.28 7.58 -31.08
N THR A 137 -6.95 8.88 -31.11
CA THR A 137 -7.78 9.93 -31.73
C THR A 137 -7.05 10.65 -32.85
N LYS A 138 -6.16 11.59 -32.51
CA LYS A 138 -5.43 12.44 -33.47
C LYS A 138 -4.59 11.66 -34.47
N HIS A 139 -4.04 10.51 -34.04
CA HIS A 139 -3.15 9.68 -34.84
C HIS A 139 -3.69 8.28 -35.13
N ALA A 140 -5.01 8.08 -35.02
CA ALA A 140 -5.64 6.78 -35.21
C ALA A 140 -5.36 6.19 -36.61
N ALA A 141 -5.33 7.03 -37.64
CA ALA A 141 -5.06 6.62 -39.01
C ALA A 141 -3.62 6.09 -39.19
N GLU A 142 -2.63 6.77 -38.61
CA GLU A 142 -1.23 6.35 -38.61
C GLU A 142 -1.05 5.06 -37.80
N VAL A 143 -1.65 4.98 -36.61
CA VAL A 143 -1.61 3.77 -35.76
C VAL A 143 -2.17 2.56 -36.50
N ALA A 144 -3.33 2.71 -37.16
CA ALA A 144 -3.94 1.65 -37.95
C ALA A 144 -3.07 1.26 -39.17
N LYS A 145 -2.57 2.26 -39.92
CA LYS A 145 -1.70 2.04 -41.10
C LYS A 145 -0.43 1.25 -40.74
N LEU A 146 0.16 1.52 -39.57
CA LEU A 146 1.39 0.88 -39.12
C LEU A 146 1.14 -0.40 -38.30
N GLY A 147 -0.12 -0.79 -38.08
CA GLY A 147 -0.47 -1.96 -37.28
C GLY A 147 -0.08 -1.84 -35.80
N LEU A 148 0.01 -0.62 -35.26
CA LEU A 148 0.50 -0.37 -33.90
C LEU A 148 -0.55 -0.56 -32.81
N THR A 149 -1.79 -0.88 -33.18
CA THR A 149 -2.88 -1.19 -32.22
C THR A 149 -2.50 -2.29 -31.23
N LEU A 150 -1.65 -3.25 -31.65
CA LEU A 150 -1.12 -4.32 -30.80
C LEU A 150 -0.26 -3.82 -29.62
N TYR A 151 0.22 -2.58 -29.68
CA TYR A 151 0.93 -1.91 -28.59
C TYR A 151 0.03 -0.92 -27.84
N VAL A 152 -0.77 -0.13 -28.57
CA VAL A 152 -1.58 0.95 -27.98
C VAL A 152 -2.61 0.41 -26.99
N ALA A 153 -3.33 -0.66 -27.34
CA ALA A 153 -4.32 -1.25 -26.46
C ALA A 153 -3.70 -1.84 -25.17
N PRO A 154 -2.65 -2.69 -25.24
CA PRO A 154 -1.97 -3.14 -24.02
C PRO A 154 -1.32 -2.02 -23.20
N LEU A 155 -0.82 -0.96 -23.85
CA LEU A 155 -0.24 0.19 -23.14
C LEU A 155 -1.31 0.92 -22.33
N LYS A 156 -2.53 1.08 -22.88
CA LYS A 156 -3.69 1.65 -22.18
C LYS A 156 -4.07 0.84 -20.95
N GLU A 157 -4.19 -0.47 -21.10
CA GLU A 157 -4.48 -1.38 -19.98
C GLU A 157 -3.39 -1.34 -18.91
N ALA A 158 -2.12 -1.34 -19.32
CA ALA A 158 -0.99 -1.26 -18.41
C ALA A 158 -0.94 0.08 -17.66
N ASN A 159 -1.21 1.20 -18.32
CA ASN A 159 -1.24 2.51 -17.68
C ASN A 159 -2.39 2.62 -16.67
N ALA A 160 -3.58 2.15 -17.03
CA ALA A 160 -4.75 2.10 -16.13
C ALA A 160 -4.48 1.21 -14.91
N LYS A 161 -3.75 0.10 -15.08
CA LYS A 161 -3.37 -0.77 -13.96
C LYS A 161 -2.42 -0.08 -12.98
N VAL A 162 -1.44 0.69 -13.49
CA VAL A 162 -0.54 1.48 -12.63
C VAL A 162 -1.33 2.55 -11.88
N GLU A 163 -2.22 3.27 -12.56
CA GLU A 163 -3.11 4.26 -11.94
C GLU A 163 -3.95 3.64 -10.82
N GLN A 164 -4.55 2.48 -11.07
CA GLN A 164 -5.33 1.78 -10.04
C GLN A 164 -4.49 1.48 -8.79
N PHE A 165 -3.24 1.04 -8.97
CA PHE A 165 -2.37 0.78 -7.83
C PHE A 165 -1.93 2.05 -7.08
N ILE A 166 -1.73 3.17 -7.78
CA ILE A 166 -1.48 4.47 -7.15
C ILE A 166 -2.67 4.88 -6.27
N VAL A 167 -3.89 4.78 -6.79
CA VAL A 167 -5.14 5.09 -6.08
C VAL A 167 -5.33 4.15 -4.89
N ASP A 168 -5.10 2.85 -5.08
CA ASP A 168 -5.21 1.84 -4.03
C ASP A 168 -4.22 2.10 -2.88
N ARG A 169 -2.98 2.47 -3.19
CA ARG A 169 -1.97 2.84 -2.19
C ARG A 169 -2.40 4.07 -1.40
N THR A 170 -2.88 5.11 -2.08
CA THR A 170 -3.34 6.35 -1.45
C THR A 170 -4.53 6.10 -0.53
N THR A 171 -5.48 5.26 -0.97
CA THR A 171 -6.64 4.82 -0.19
C THR A 171 -6.20 4.01 1.03
N ALA A 172 -5.24 3.10 0.88
CA ALA A 172 -4.71 2.33 2.00
C ALA A 172 -4.06 3.23 3.06
N GLN A 173 -3.27 4.22 2.62
CA GLN A 173 -2.63 5.17 3.51
C GLN A 173 -3.63 6.06 4.26
N SER A 174 -4.72 6.49 3.61
CA SER A 174 -5.74 7.32 4.27
C SER A 174 -6.49 6.54 5.37
N VAL A 175 -6.89 5.30 5.09
CA VAL A 175 -7.55 4.41 6.07
C VAL A 175 -6.66 4.12 7.27
N ILE A 176 -5.36 3.89 7.03
CA ILE A 176 -4.38 3.67 8.10
C ILE A 176 -4.21 4.95 8.94
N ALA A 177 -4.06 6.11 8.31
CA ALA A 177 -3.91 7.39 9.00
C ALA A 177 -5.13 7.75 9.85
N ALA A 178 -6.34 7.45 9.36
CA ALA A 178 -7.59 7.67 10.08
C ALA A 178 -7.88 6.62 11.17
N GLY A 179 -7.12 5.52 11.22
CA GLY A 179 -7.33 4.45 12.19
C GLY A 179 -8.66 3.69 12.00
N GLU A 180 -9.21 3.68 10.80
CA GLU A 180 -10.56 3.16 10.53
C GLU A 180 -10.70 1.68 10.88
N LEU A 181 -9.67 0.85 10.63
CA LEU A 181 -9.71 -0.57 11.00
C LEU A 181 -9.87 -0.76 12.51
N ARG A 182 -9.24 0.09 13.32
CA ARG A 182 -9.40 0.04 14.78
C ARG A 182 -10.82 0.43 15.17
N ALA A 183 -11.38 1.48 14.54
CA ALA A 183 -12.75 1.91 14.79
C ALA A 183 -13.77 0.84 14.37
N ALA A 184 -13.58 0.22 13.21
CA ALA A 184 -14.43 -0.86 12.70
C ALA A 184 -14.41 -2.07 13.64
N ARG A 185 -13.22 -2.51 14.10
CA ARG A 185 -13.11 -3.57 15.11
C ARG A 185 -13.89 -3.25 16.38
N LEU A 186 -13.77 -2.03 16.90
CA LEU A 186 -14.50 -1.60 18.11
C LEU A 186 -16.02 -1.63 17.90
N ALA A 187 -16.50 -1.29 16.71
CA ALA A 187 -17.92 -1.37 16.35
C ALA A 187 -18.40 -2.82 16.27
N THR A 188 -17.66 -3.72 15.60
CA THR A 188 -17.97 -5.16 15.55
C THR A 188 -18.01 -5.77 16.94
N ASP A 189 -17.01 -5.45 17.76
CA ASP A 189 -16.90 -5.80 19.17
C ASP A 189 -18.14 -5.41 19.98
N ALA A 190 -18.59 -4.17 19.81
CA ALA A 190 -19.75 -3.65 20.52
C ALA A 190 -21.04 -4.35 20.07
N ALA A 191 -21.22 -4.56 18.76
CA ALA A 191 -22.37 -5.26 18.20
C ALA A 191 -22.42 -6.72 18.68
N TYR A 192 -21.30 -7.43 18.65
CA TYR A 192 -21.19 -8.80 19.17
C TYR A 192 -21.52 -8.87 20.66
N ARG A 193 -20.90 -8.02 21.49
CA ARG A 193 -21.16 -7.99 22.94
C ARG A 193 -22.62 -7.66 23.25
N HIS A 194 -23.25 -6.80 22.46
CA HIS A 194 -24.67 -6.48 22.59
C HIS A 194 -25.54 -7.70 22.27
N LEU A 195 -25.29 -8.36 21.13
CA LEU A 195 -26.06 -9.52 20.69
C LEU A 195 -25.93 -10.70 21.67
N VAL A 196 -24.72 -10.99 22.16
CA VAL A 196 -24.51 -12.03 23.18
C VAL A 196 -25.30 -11.74 24.47
N LYS A 197 -25.24 -10.50 24.97
CA LYS A 197 -26.01 -10.11 26.16
C LYS A 197 -27.51 -10.25 25.92
N PHE A 198 -27.99 -9.86 24.73
CA PHE A 198 -29.39 -9.97 24.36
C PHE A 198 -29.85 -11.43 24.35
N VAL A 199 -29.08 -12.34 23.75
CA VAL A 199 -29.42 -13.76 23.65
C VAL A 199 -29.43 -14.43 25.03
N ASN A 200 -28.43 -14.17 25.88
CA ASN A 200 -28.43 -14.71 27.25
C ASN A 200 -29.63 -14.18 28.06
N ALA A 201 -29.97 -12.89 27.93
CA ALA A 201 -31.14 -12.32 28.59
C ALA A 201 -32.46 -12.91 28.06
N LEU A 202 -32.56 -13.13 26.75
CA LEU A 202 -33.74 -13.74 26.13
C LEU A 202 -33.93 -15.18 26.60
N ALA A 203 -32.87 -15.97 26.67
CA ALA A 203 -32.90 -17.33 27.21
C ALA A 203 -33.41 -17.32 28.66
N MET A 204 -32.89 -16.42 29.49
CA MET A 204 -33.29 -16.29 30.90
C MET A 204 -34.77 -15.93 31.08
N VAL A 205 -35.27 -14.95 30.32
CA VAL A 205 -36.66 -14.47 30.45
C VAL A 205 -37.67 -15.46 29.86
N SER A 206 -37.32 -16.15 28.77
CA SER A 206 -38.21 -17.12 28.12
C SER A 206 -38.26 -18.47 28.84
N GLY A 207 -37.24 -18.80 29.65
CA GLY A 207 -37.13 -20.10 30.30
C GLY A 207 -36.89 -21.28 29.34
N THR A 208 -36.64 -21.00 28.05
CA THR A 208 -36.45 -22.02 27.01
C THR A 208 -35.01 -22.52 26.95
N THR A 209 -34.82 -23.70 26.38
CA THR A 209 -33.53 -24.28 26.01
C THR A 209 -33.22 -24.18 24.52
N ASP A 210 -34.08 -23.52 23.73
CA ASP A 210 -33.93 -23.42 22.27
C ASP A 210 -32.59 -22.79 21.83
N TYR A 211 -31.99 -21.97 22.69
CA TYR A 211 -30.70 -21.31 22.43
C TYR A 211 -29.49 -22.10 22.95
N ASP A 212 -29.67 -23.23 23.62
CA ASP A 212 -28.55 -23.99 24.22
C ASP A 212 -27.60 -24.54 23.15
N ALA A 213 -28.10 -24.91 21.96
CA ALA A 213 -27.26 -25.37 20.85
C ALA A 213 -26.36 -24.24 20.30
N LEU A 214 -26.92 -23.05 20.13
CA LEU A 214 -26.19 -21.84 19.76
C LEU A 214 -25.12 -21.50 20.80
N ALA A 215 -25.49 -21.52 22.09
CA ALA A 215 -24.58 -21.20 23.17
C ALA A 215 -23.41 -22.20 23.28
N LYS A 216 -23.68 -23.50 23.11
CA LYS A 216 -22.63 -24.54 23.06
C LYS A 216 -21.65 -24.30 21.93
N PHE A 217 -22.15 -24.05 20.71
CA PHE A 217 -21.30 -23.78 19.55
C PHE A 217 -20.41 -22.55 19.77
N LEU A 218 -21.00 -21.44 20.23
CA LEU A 218 -20.24 -20.21 20.48
C LEU A 218 -19.21 -20.39 21.58
N ASN A 219 -19.52 -21.14 22.64
CA ASN A 219 -18.57 -21.43 23.70
C ASN A 219 -17.41 -22.30 23.23
N GLU A 220 -17.66 -23.31 22.40
CA GLU A 220 -16.59 -24.11 21.79
C GLU A 220 -15.69 -23.27 20.87
N HIS A 221 -16.30 -22.37 20.08
CA HIS A 221 -15.56 -21.43 19.25
C HIS A 221 -14.70 -20.45 20.08
N ILE A 222 -15.28 -19.91 21.15
CA ILE A 222 -14.59 -19.05 22.12
C ILE A 222 -13.41 -19.79 22.75
N ASP A 223 -13.62 -21.03 23.20
CA ASP A 223 -12.59 -21.80 23.88
C ASP A 223 -11.44 -22.14 22.93
N ARG A 224 -11.72 -22.51 21.67
CA ARG A 224 -10.67 -22.67 20.66
C ARG A 224 -9.79 -21.43 20.54
N TYR A 225 -10.39 -20.24 20.42
CA TYR A 225 -9.64 -18.99 20.29
C TYR A 225 -8.85 -18.61 21.55
N LYS A 226 -9.36 -18.93 22.75
CA LYS A 226 -8.59 -18.76 24.00
C LYS A 226 -7.33 -19.62 24.03
N HIS A 227 -7.37 -20.82 23.46
CA HIS A 227 -6.25 -21.77 23.49
C HIS A 227 -5.25 -21.56 22.35
N GLU A 228 -5.73 -21.24 21.16
CA GLU A 228 -4.94 -21.26 19.92
C GLU A 228 -4.52 -19.87 19.43
N VAL A 229 -5.30 -18.82 19.73
CA VAL A 229 -5.11 -17.48 19.14
C VAL A 229 -4.64 -16.46 20.15
N LEU A 230 -5.19 -16.48 21.36
CA LEU A 230 -4.80 -15.51 22.39
C LEU A 230 -3.39 -15.79 22.91
N PRO A 231 -2.58 -14.75 23.18
CA PRO A 231 -1.26 -14.93 23.77
C PRO A 231 -1.36 -15.70 25.09
N LYS A 232 -0.66 -16.84 25.20
CA LYS A 232 -0.60 -17.58 26.47
C LYS A 232 0.01 -16.66 27.53
N LYS A 233 -0.73 -16.38 28.61
CA LYS A 233 -0.14 -15.74 29.80
C LYS A 233 1.07 -16.58 30.21
N LYS A 234 2.28 -15.99 30.19
CA LYS A 234 3.45 -16.62 30.80
C LYS A 234 3.07 -16.91 32.25
N LYS A 235 2.99 -18.19 32.64
CA LYS A 235 2.89 -18.56 34.06
C LYS A 235 4.12 -17.94 34.72
N GLY A 236 3.92 -17.03 35.67
CA GLY A 236 4.99 -16.36 36.37
C GLY A 236 6.00 -17.39 36.86
N GLY A 237 7.26 -17.25 36.42
CA GLY A 237 8.33 -18.11 36.89
C GLY A 237 8.44 -17.97 38.40
N LYS A 238 8.33 -19.08 39.12
CA LYS A 238 8.82 -19.16 40.50
C LYS A 238 10.28 -18.67 40.47
N LYS A 239 10.54 -17.60 41.21
CA LYS A 239 11.89 -17.16 41.57
C LYS A 239 12.60 -18.38 42.21
N PRO A 240 13.74 -18.86 41.71
CA PRO A 240 14.55 -19.79 42.48
C PRO A 240 15.05 -19.03 43.71
N SER A 241 14.82 -19.58 44.89
CA SER A 241 15.36 -19.07 46.14
C SER A 241 16.88 -19.26 46.13
N ASP A 242 17.60 -18.23 46.54
CA ASP A 242 19.02 -18.30 46.87
C ASP A 242 19.29 -19.41 47.90
N GLY A 243 20.35 -20.19 47.68
CA GLY A 243 20.81 -21.19 48.63
C GLY A 243 21.89 -22.13 48.06
N ASP A 244 23.14 -21.89 48.50
CA ASP A 244 24.31 -22.76 48.51
C ASP A 244 25.23 -22.91 47.26
N LYS A 245 26.39 -22.25 47.38
CA LYS A 245 27.73 -22.65 46.88
C LYS A 245 28.44 -23.43 48.02
N PRO A 246 29.50 -24.27 47.82
CA PRO A 246 30.70 -23.90 47.03
C PRO A 246 31.55 -25.04 46.38
N GLY A 247 32.54 -24.63 45.57
CA GLY A 247 33.79 -25.35 45.23
C GLY A 247 33.79 -26.12 43.89
N ASP A 248 34.85 -26.19 43.08
CA ASP A 248 36.16 -25.54 43.08
C ASP A 248 36.85 -25.81 41.71
N GLY A 249 37.76 -24.92 41.30
CA GLY A 249 38.92 -25.21 40.43
C GLY A 249 38.78 -25.62 38.94
N LYS A 250 38.98 -24.67 38.00
CA LYS A 250 40.16 -24.62 37.09
C LYS A 250 40.10 -23.42 36.10
N LYS A 251 41.11 -22.56 36.14
CA LYS A 251 41.65 -21.74 35.03
C LYS A 251 43.12 -22.20 34.84
N PRO A 252 43.80 -22.04 33.69
CA PRO A 252 44.14 -20.75 33.04
C PRO A 252 44.03 -20.82 31.49
N GLY A 253 44.24 -19.78 30.68
CA GLY A 253 44.77 -18.42 30.85
C GLY A 253 44.14 -17.53 29.77
N ASP A 254 44.81 -16.58 29.16
CA ASP A 254 45.61 -15.44 29.60
C ASP A 254 45.71 -14.55 28.34
N GLY A 255 45.71 -13.23 28.50
CA GLY A 255 45.66 -12.27 27.39
C GLY A 255 45.01 -10.95 27.76
N GLY A 256 45.70 -10.12 28.56
CA GLY A 256 45.40 -8.69 28.78
C GLY A 256 45.61 -7.84 27.52
N LYS A 257 45.37 -6.53 27.47
CA LYS A 257 45.26 -5.44 28.46
C LYS A 257 44.42 -4.29 27.88
N THR A 258 43.84 -3.49 28.77
CA THR A 258 43.05 -2.24 28.66
C THR A 258 43.94 -0.97 28.56
N PRO A 259 43.46 0.28 28.84
CA PRO A 259 42.59 1.20 28.08
C PRO A 259 43.20 2.63 27.99
N ASP A 260 42.42 3.64 27.56
CA ASP A 260 42.48 5.10 27.88
C ASP A 260 42.11 5.90 26.61
N GLY A 261 41.33 6.98 26.59
CA GLY A 261 40.74 7.86 27.60
C GLY A 261 40.49 9.24 26.96
N LYS A 262 39.45 9.94 27.44
CA LYS A 262 39.16 11.40 27.32
C LYS A 262 38.45 12.02 26.08
N LYS A 263 37.20 12.43 26.36
CA LYS A 263 36.51 13.68 25.95
C LYS A 263 37.21 14.91 26.59
N PRO A 264 37.05 16.16 26.11
CA PRO A 264 35.84 17.01 26.29
C PRO A 264 35.40 17.71 24.96
N GLY A 265 34.14 18.04 24.69
CA GLY A 265 33.37 19.20 25.21
C GLY A 265 33.78 20.48 24.45
N GLY A 266 32.93 21.35 23.88
CA GLY A 266 31.48 21.51 23.74
C GLY A 266 31.23 22.75 22.84
N GLY A 267 29.96 23.13 22.63
CA GLY A 267 29.58 24.44 22.05
C GLY A 267 28.89 24.37 20.69
N ASN A 268 27.61 24.71 20.67
CA ASN A 268 26.72 24.93 19.52
C ASN A 268 26.44 26.46 19.42
N PRO A 269 25.53 26.95 18.55
CA PRO A 269 25.51 27.10 17.09
C PRO A 269 25.53 28.59 16.63
N GLY A 270 25.64 28.86 15.33
CA GLY A 270 25.34 30.17 14.70
C GLY A 270 25.87 30.17 13.26
N ASP A 271 25.04 30.12 12.23
CA ASP A 271 24.20 31.19 11.63
C ASP A 271 25.00 32.23 10.82
N GLY A 272 24.55 32.44 9.59
CA GLY A 272 24.83 33.63 8.77
C GLY A 272 25.98 33.57 7.76
N GLY A 273 25.66 33.83 6.49
CA GLY A 273 26.52 34.69 5.67
C GLY A 273 26.75 34.27 4.23
N ASP A 274 25.84 34.70 3.34
CA ASP A 274 26.11 34.94 1.92
C ASP A 274 27.38 35.77 1.68
N GLY A 275 28.09 35.49 0.58
CA GLY A 275 29.19 36.33 0.11
C GLY A 275 29.79 35.84 -1.20
N LYS A 276 29.32 36.43 -2.30
CA LYS A 276 29.94 36.38 -3.64
C LYS A 276 31.42 36.77 -3.57
N ASP A 277 32.25 36.16 -4.42
CA ASP A 277 33.16 36.89 -5.31
C ASP A 277 33.79 35.96 -6.39
N LYS A 278 33.86 36.50 -7.61
CA LYS A 278 34.60 36.07 -8.80
C LYS A 278 35.40 37.31 -9.24
N PRO A 279 36.31 37.26 -10.23
CA PRO A 279 37.29 36.24 -10.64
C PRO A 279 38.66 36.88 -11.02
N GLY A 280 39.63 36.06 -11.47
CA GLY A 280 40.81 36.48 -12.24
C GLY A 280 41.76 35.29 -12.44
N ASP A 281 42.55 35.13 -13.49
CA ASP A 281 42.75 35.85 -14.75
C ASP A 281 43.78 35.02 -15.58
N GLY A 282 43.90 35.27 -16.90
CA GLY A 282 45.05 34.84 -17.72
C GLY A 282 44.72 33.82 -18.83
N LYS A 283 44.28 34.23 -20.03
CA LYS A 283 45.02 34.83 -21.18
C LYS A 283 45.92 33.84 -21.92
N ASP A 284 45.57 33.59 -23.19
CA ASP A 284 46.50 33.71 -24.31
C ASP A 284 45.75 34.08 -25.62
N LYS A 285 46.29 35.11 -26.29
CA LYS A 285 46.04 35.66 -27.64
C LYS A 285 47.42 36.16 -28.10
N PRO A 286 47.79 36.28 -29.40
CA PRO A 286 47.14 37.25 -30.31
C PRO A 286 47.16 36.94 -31.85
N VAL A 287 46.15 37.44 -32.59
CA VAL A 287 46.22 38.44 -33.72
C VAL A 287 46.47 37.86 -35.13
N GLY A 288 45.78 38.24 -36.22
CA GLY A 288 44.67 39.18 -36.43
C GLY A 288 44.48 39.58 -37.91
N LYS A 289 43.72 40.67 -38.12
CA LYS A 289 43.25 41.36 -39.35
C LYS A 289 42.07 40.71 -40.08
N GLY A 290 41.00 41.41 -40.48
CA GLY A 290 40.67 42.83 -40.41
C GLY A 290 39.80 43.21 -41.63
N GLN A 291 38.94 44.23 -41.44
CA GLN A 291 38.02 44.90 -42.40
C GLN A 291 36.71 44.14 -42.72
N GLY A 292 35.52 44.72 -42.61
CA GLY A 292 35.12 46.07 -42.24
C GLY A 292 33.76 46.40 -42.89
N ASP A 293 32.85 46.99 -42.10
CA ASP A 293 31.78 47.94 -42.45
C ASP A 293 30.70 47.54 -43.50
N ALA A 294 29.44 47.98 -43.47
CA ALA A 294 28.67 48.81 -42.54
C ALA A 294 27.17 48.64 -42.90
N THR A 295 26.28 48.84 -41.91
CA THR A 295 25.04 49.66 -41.95
C THR A 295 24.07 49.58 -43.15
N VAL A 296 22.74 49.65 -43.06
CA VAL A 296 21.76 50.03 -42.03
C VAL A 296 20.37 49.76 -42.64
N THR A 297 19.44 49.33 -41.80
CA THR A 297 17.97 49.24 -42.03
C THR A 297 17.35 50.61 -42.35
N PRO A 298 16.18 50.69 -43.02
CA PRO A 298 14.89 50.64 -42.28
C PRO A 298 13.80 49.83 -43.00
N LYS A 299 13.01 49.04 -42.27
CA LYS A 299 11.63 49.34 -41.83
C LYS A 299 10.70 49.81 -42.97
N GLU A 300 9.77 48.94 -43.36
CA GLU A 300 8.39 48.92 -42.82
C GLU A 300 8.01 47.47 -42.48
#